data_AF-A0A260PB95-F1
#
_entry.id   AF-A0A260PB95-F1
#
_cell.length_a   1.000
_cell.length_b   1.000
_cell.length_c   1.000
_cell.angle_alpha   90.00
_cell.angle_beta   90.00
_cell.angle_gamma   90.00
#
_symmetry.space_group_name_H-M   'P 1'
#
loop_
_entity.id
_entity.type
_entity.pdbx_description
1 polymer ?
#
loop_
_entity_poly.entity_id
_entity_poly.type
_entity_poly.pdbx_seq_one_letter_code
_entity_poly.pdbx_strand_id
1 'polypeptide(L)'
;MFAAGCSSSETGNAVAADTTTTSSTSAAPSTTDDVSGQEGIDAGGSTDIDVEIGQCVLLGGTMTAATIENAECGSMESNYKVIAKAEQNEQCPTDVNQTYYETLDGVEQGALCLDVDWVVDGCMSVPTVGMDEPSRVDCSDPIATDVEQVTEIKTGTADPNECPEGGFAYEARQFVVCTTTIS
;
A
#
# COMPACT_ATOMS: atom_id res chain seq x y z
N MET A 1 24.37 -48.34 44.33
CA MET A 1 24.22 -47.52 45.55
C MET A 1 24.21 -46.06 45.09
N PHE A 2 23.04 -45.57 44.65
CA PHE A 2 22.23 -44.51 45.31
C PHE A 2 22.86 -43.11 45.17
N ALA A 3 22.16 -42.02 44.81
CA ALA A 3 20.76 -41.78 44.46
C ALA A 3 20.58 -40.29 44.04
N ALA A 4 19.45 -40.02 43.35
CA ALA A 4 18.54 -38.86 43.48
C ALA A 4 19.05 -37.43 43.20
N GLY A 5 18.33 -36.53 42.52
CA GLY A 5 16.91 -36.48 42.19
C GLY A 5 16.11 -35.54 43.11
N CYS A 6 15.64 -34.42 42.53
CA CYS A 6 14.40 -33.66 42.81
C CYS A 6 14.18 -32.86 44.12
N SER A 7 13.81 -31.58 43.88
CA SER A 7 12.55 -30.91 44.28
C SER A 7 12.31 -30.41 45.72
N SER A 8 11.80 -29.16 45.80
CA SER A 8 10.74 -28.62 46.69
C SER A 8 10.46 -27.18 46.24
N SER A 9 9.38 -26.82 45.54
CA SER A 9 7.96 -26.71 45.93
C SER A 9 7.67 -25.54 46.88
N GLU A 10 7.22 -24.41 46.34
CA GLU A 10 6.33 -23.48 47.05
C GLU A 10 5.02 -23.37 46.25
N THR A 11 3.97 -23.93 46.83
CA THR A 11 2.59 -23.86 46.35
C THR A 11 1.96 -22.59 46.93
N GLY A 12 1.64 -21.64 46.06
CA GLY A 12 0.82 -20.48 46.39
C GLY A 12 -0.14 -20.19 45.24
N ASN A 13 -1.36 -20.70 45.35
CA ASN A 13 -2.44 -20.50 44.39
C ASN A 13 -2.98 -19.06 44.52
N ALA A 14 -2.54 -18.14 43.66
CA ALA A 14 -3.15 -16.82 43.53
C ALA A 14 -4.26 -16.88 42.47
N VAL A 15 -5.50 -16.69 42.95
CA VAL A 15 -6.73 -16.63 42.16
C VAL A 15 -6.71 -15.33 41.35
N ALA A 16 -7.01 -15.41 40.05
CA ALA A 16 -7.14 -14.22 39.21
C ALA A 16 -8.25 -13.32 39.77
N ALA A 17 -7.87 -12.11 40.18
CA ALA A 17 -8.82 -11.06 40.46
C ALA A 17 -9.37 -10.55 39.12
N ASP A 18 -10.67 -10.74 38.95
CA ASP A 18 -11.50 -10.14 37.93
C ASP A 18 -11.25 -8.62 37.91
N THR A 19 -10.41 -8.19 36.97
CA THR A 19 -10.41 -6.81 36.51
C THR A 19 -10.52 -6.91 35.01
N THR A 20 -11.75 -6.75 34.54
CA THR A 20 -12.09 -6.32 33.17
C THR A 20 -11.23 -5.11 32.80
N THR A 21 -10.04 -5.38 32.31
CA THR A 21 -9.27 -4.45 31.49
C THR A 21 -9.28 -5.09 30.13
N THR A 22 -10.27 -4.69 29.34
CA THR A 22 -10.36 -4.91 27.91
C THR A 22 -8.98 -4.62 27.33
N SER A 23 -8.23 -5.69 27.06
CA SER A 23 -7.09 -5.60 26.18
C SER A 23 -7.71 -5.29 24.83
N SER A 24 -7.77 -3.99 24.52
CA SER A 24 -7.98 -3.54 23.16
C SER A 24 -6.78 -4.04 22.39
N THR A 25 -6.87 -5.28 21.90
CA THR A 25 -6.19 -5.68 20.69
C THR A 25 -6.76 -4.73 19.64
N SER A 26 -6.14 -3.56 19.48
CA SER A 26 -6.27 -2.79 18.26
C SER A 26 -5.80 -3.74 17.17
N ALA A 27 -6.76 -4.27 16.41
CA ALA A 27 -6.47 -4.79 15.10
C ALA A 27 -5.71 -3.67 14.39
N ALA A 28 -4.46 -3.93 14.01
CA ALA A 28 -3.86 -3.15 12.94
C ALA A 28 -4.84 -3.21 11.76
N PRO A 29 -5.03 -2.11 11.01
CA PRO A 29 -5.76 -2.20 9.75
C PRO A 29 -5.13 -3.33 8.94
N SER A 30 -5.98 -4.18 8.36
CA SER A 30 -5.56 -5.28 7.51
C SER A 30 -4.55 -4.74 6.50
N THR A 31 -3.31 -5.17 6.65
CA THR A 31 -2.21 -4.83 5.75
C THR A 31 -2.62 -5.16 4.32
N THR A 32 -2.05 -4.41 3.38
CA THR A 32 -2.04 -4.60 1.93
C THR A 32 -1.37 -5.93 1.54
N ASP A 33 -1.75 -7.02 2.23
CA ASP A 33 -1.25 -8.37 2.05
C ASP A 33 -1.62 -8.83 0.62
N ASP A 34 -0.61 -8.84 -0.25
CA ASP A 34 -0.49 -9.66 -1.45
C ASP A 34 -1.83 -9.99 -2.14
N VAL A 35 -2.50 -8.96 -2.67
CA VAL A 35 -3.67 -9.19 -3.52
C VAL A 35 -3.17 -9.80 -4.83
N SER A 36 -3.47 -11.07 -5.03
CA SER A 36 -3.05 -11.85 -6.20
C SER A 36 -3.37 -11.10 -7.50
N GLY A 37 -2.35 -10.86 -8.32
CA GLY A 37 -2.46 -10.19 -9.62
C GLY A 37 -2.08 -8.70 -9.61
N GLN A 38 -1.89 -8.07 -8.45
CA GLN A 38 -1.43 -6.68 -8.40
C GLN A 38 0.07 -6.54 -8.67
N GLU A 39 0.86 -7.53 -8.25
CA GLU A 39 2.32 -7.50 -8.34
C GLU A 39 2.83 -8.13 -9.64
N GLY A 40 3.85 -7.50 -10.21
CA GLY A 40 4.59 -7.92 -11.39
C GLY A 40 5.92 -8.58 -11.03
N ILE A 41 6.90 -8.41 -11.91
CA ILE A 41 8.25 -8.97 -11.75
C ILE A 41 9.28 -7.85 -11.57
N ASP A 42 10.42 -8.19 -10.98
CA ASP A 42 11.63 -7.39 -11.10
C ASP A 42 12.32 -7.77 -12.42
N ALA A 43 12.16 -6.92 -13.42
CA ALA A 43 12.75 -7.06 -14.75
C ALA A 43 14.12 -6.37 -14.87
N GLY A 44 14.71 -5.90 -13.76
CA GLY A 44 16.00 -5.23 -13.72
C GLY A 44 15.89 -3.72 -13.56
N GLY A 45 16.99 -3.02 -13.86
CA GLY A 45 17.15 -1.61 -13.58
C GLY A 45 17.52 -1.32 -12.12
N SER A 46 18.02 -0.12 -11.88
CA SER A 46 18.31 0.38 -10.54
C SER A 46 18.02 1.86 -10.46
N THR A 47 17.15 2.23 -9.53
CA THR A 47 16.99 3.60 -9.05
C THR A 47 17.89 3.84 -7.83
N ASP A 48 18.11 5.09 -7.47
CA ASP A 48 18.88 5.51 -6.30
C ASP A 48 18.23 5.12 -4.96
N ILE A 49 16.90 4.97 -4.94
CA ILE A 49 16.13 4.47 -3.80
C ILE A 49 16.20 2.94 -3.67
N ASP A 50 16.43 2.48 -2.44
CA ASP A 50 16.39 1.07 -2.04
C ASP A 50 14.95 0.67 -1.68
N VAL A 51 14.21 0.17 -2.67
CA VAL A 51 12.82 -0.27 -2.51
C VAL A 51 12.57 -1.53 -3.32
N GLU A 52 11.73 -2.41 -2.77
CA GLU A 52 11.36 -3.68 -3.40
C GLU A 52 9.88 -3.72 -3.76
N ILE A 53 9.53 -4.65 -4.66
CA ILE A 53 8.13 -4.94 -4.98
C ILE A 53 7.38 -5.30 -3.70
N GLY A 54 6.18 -4.75 -3.55
CA GLY A 54 5.37 -4.88 -2.35
C GLY A 54 5.58 -3.77 -1.33
N GLN A 55 6.68 -3.01 -1.41
CA GLN A 55 6.90 -1.87 -0.53
C GLN A 55 6.23 -0.59 -1.04
N CYS A 56 6.01 0.34 -0.12
CA CYS A 56 5.37 1.60 -0.43
C CYS A 56 6.32 2.78 -0.32
N VAL A 57 5.94 3.86 -0.99
CA VAL A 57 6.74 5.07 -1.13
C VAL A 57 5.85 6.30 -1.00
N LEU A 58 6.48 7.40 -0.61
CA LEU A 58 5.99 8.75 -0.85
C LEU A 58 6.64 9.26 -2.14
N LEU A 59 5.84 9.38 -3.20
CA LEU A 59 6.23 10.11 -4.41
C LEU A 59 5.70 11.54 -4.33
N GLY A 60 6.51 12.51 -4.73
CA GLY A 60 6.05 13.87 -4.93
C GLY A 60 7.03 14.70 -5.75
N GLY A 61 6.92 16.02 -5.61
CA GLY A 61 7.79 16.98 -6.28
C GLY A 61 7.19 17.43 -7.60
N THR A 62 8.01 17.49 -8.66
CA THR A 62 7.54 17.86 -10.00
C THR A 62 8.12 16.89 -11.03
N MET A 63 7.56 16.88 -12.24
CA MET A 63 8.08 16.05 -13.34
C MET A 63 9.59 16.20 -13.62
N THR A 64 10.20 17.36 -13.30
CA THR A 64 11.64 17.60 -13.50
C THR A 64 12.46 17.61 -12.21
N ALA A 65 11.80 17.43 -11.06
CA ALA A 65 12.41 17.38 -9.75
C ALA A 65 11.53 16.52 -8.84
N ALA A 66 11.38 15.26 -9.20
CA ALA A 66 10.61 14.29 -8.43
C ALA A 66 11.40 13.91 -7.17
N THR A 67 10.69 13.64 -6.09
CA THR A 67 11.23 13.10 -4.85
C THR A 67 10.53 11.78 -4.57
N ILE A 68 11.30 10.78 -4.14
CA ILE A 68 10.77 9.49 -3.74
C ILE A 68 11.48 9.01 -2.48
N GLU A 69 10.72 8.48 -1.55
CA GLU A 69 11.23 7.94 -0.28
C GLU A 69 10.38 6.77 0.21
N ASN A 70 10.97 5.83 0.93
CA ASN A 70 10.23 4.68 1.47
C ASN A 70 9.19 5.16 2.48
N ALA A 71 7.99 4.58 2.42
CA ALA A 71 6.91 4.84 3.36
C ALA A 71 6.33 3.52 3.88
N GLU A 72 5.72 3.57 5.07
CA GLU A 72 4.96 2.43 5.57
C GLU A 72 3.64 2.33 4.79
N CYS A 73 3.37 1.19 4.16
CA CYS A 73 2.12 0.96 3.45
C CYS A 73 0.91 1.21 4.37
N GLY A 74 -0.11 1.91 3.88
CA GLY A 74 -1.26 2.29 4.69
C GLY A 74 -1.08 3.53 5.56
N SER A 75 0.16 3.98 5.80
CA SER A 75 0.42 5.20 6.58
C SER A 75 0.08 6.46 5.80
N MET A 76 -0.20 7.57 6.48
CA MET A 76 -0.49 8.87 5.86
C MET A 76 0.61 9.39 4.91
N GLU A 77 1.83 8.86 5.01
CA GLU A 77 2.97 9.23 4.17
C GLU A 77 3.03 8.39 2.88
N SER A 78 2.35 7.25 2.80
CA SER A 78 2.37 6.40 1.61
C SER A 78 1.28 6.80 0.63
N ASN A 79 1.66 7.13 -0.61
CA ASN A 79 0.71 7.32 -1.70
C ASN A 79 0.80 6.24 -2.79
N TYR A 80 1.94 5.57 -2.93
CA TYR A 80 2.12 4.52 -3.93
C TYR A 80 2.73 3.25 -3.34
N LYS A 81 2.35 2.11 -3.91
CA LYS A 81 2.97 0.79 -3.75
C LYS A 81 3.78 0.46 -5.01
N VAL A 82 5.00 -0.04 -4.83
CA VAL A 82 5.84 -0.57 -5.91
C VAL A 82 5.30 -1.93 -6.33
N ILE A 83 4.79 -2.03 -7.56
CA ILE A 83 4.20 -3.26 -8.08
C ILE A 83 5.14 -4.01 -9.02
N ALA A 84 6.12 -3.33 -9.64
CA ALA A 84 7.13 -3.94 -10.50
C ALA A 84 8.35 -3.03 -10.62
N LYS A 85 9.46 -3.60 -11.08
CA LYS A 85 10.70 -2.89 -11.38
C LYS A 85 11.13 -3.25 -12.80
N ALA A 86 11.73 -2.30 -13.52
CA ALA A 86 12.19 -2.54 -14.89
C ALA A 86 13.42 -1.72 -15.26
N GLU A 87 14.13 -2.15 -16.32
CA GLU A 87 15.26 -1.39 -16.87
C GLU A 87 14.81 -0.09 -17.55
N GLN A 88 13.61 -0.10 -18.14
CA GLN A 88 13.01 1.02 -18.87
C GLN A 88 11.53 1.20 -18.49
N ASN A 89 11.08 2.44 -18.40
CA ASN A 89 9.72 2.81 -17.99
C ASN A 89 8.65 2.18 -18.89
N GLU A 90 8.94 1.98 -20.19
CA GLU A 90 7.99 1.43 -21.15
C GLU A 90 7.73 -0.06 -20.93
N GLN A 91 8.49 -0.70 -20.04
CA GLN A 91 8.31 -2.09 -19.65
C GLN A 91 7.36 -2.25 -18.45
N CYS A 92 6.94 -1.15 -17.82
CA CYS A 92 5.88 -1.20 -16.80
C CYS A 92 4.55 -1.68 -17.40
N PRO A 93 3.70 -2.35 -16.61
CA PRO A 93 2.33 -2.62 -17.03
C PRO A 93 1.63 -1.34 -17.49
N THR A 94 0.80 -1.43 -18.53
CA THR A 94 0.20 -0.24 -19.16
C THR A 94 -0.87 0.44 -18.31
N ASP A 95 -1.31 -0.20 -17.22
CA ASP A 95 -2.36 0.26 -16.31
C ASP A 95 -1.82 0.75 -14.96
N VAL A 96 -0.51 0.94 -14.82
CA VAL A 96 0.06 1.55 -13.60
C VAL A 96 -0.41 2.98 -13.45
N ASN A 97 -0.52 3.45 -12.21
CA ASN A 97 -0.94 4.82 -11.96
C ASN A 97 0.19 5.82 -12.18
N GLN A 98 1.43 5.43 -11.88
CA GLN A 98 2.62 6.24 -12.12
C GLN A 98 3.82 5.37 -12.44
N THR A 99 4.80 5.99 -13.09
CA THR A 99 6.14 5.43 -13.26
C THR A 99 7.16 6.44 -12.77
N TYR A 100 8.00 6.02 -11.82
CA TYR A 100 9.18 6.78 -11.41
C TYR A 100 10.38 6.17 -12.10
N TYR A 101 11.20 6.97 -12.76
CA TYR A 101 12.39 6.47 -13.44
C TYR A 101 13.51 7.48 -13.40
N GLU A 102 14.73 6.98 -13.41
CA GLU A 102 15.93 7.81 -13.35
C GLU A 102 16.75 7.70 -14.63
N THR A 103 17.34 8.80 -15.04
CA THR A 103 18.16 8.88 -16.24
C THR A 103 19.54 9.43 -15.91
N LEU A 104 20.58 8.75 -16.37
CA LEU A 104 21.96 9.21 -16.28
C LEU A 104 22.54 9.32 -17.69
N ASP A 105 23.05 10.51 -18.04
CA ASP A 105 23.58 10.82 -19.38
C ASP A 105 22.64 10.45 -20.54
N GLY A 106 21.33 10.57 -20.32
CA GLY A 106 20.29 10.26 -21.31
C GLY A 106 20.00 8.77 -21.48
N VAL A 107 20.55 7.92 -20.61
CA VAL A 107 20.24 6.49 -20.53
C VAL A 107 19.42 6.24 -19.27
N GLU A 108 18.28 5.57 -19.41
CA GLU A 108 17.48 5.17 -18.26
C GLU A 108 18.24 4.14 -17.43
N GLN A 109 18.27 4.34 -16.11
CA GLN A 109 18.97 3.47 -15.17
C GLN A 109 18.03 2.41 -14.60
N GLY A 110 16.74 2.75 -14.46
CA GLY A 110 15.68 1.87 -14.03
C GLY A 110 14.38 2.64 -13.80
N ALA A 111 13.31 1.88 -13.70
CA ALA A 111 11.95 2.34 -13.44
C ALA A 111 11.29 1.54 -12.32
N LEU A 112 10.54 2.26 -11.50
CA LEU A 112 9.57 1.72 -10.56
C LEU A 112 8.17 1.91 -11.15
N CYS A 113 7.44 0.82 -11.24
CA CYS A 113 6.05 0.79 -11.68
C CYS A 113 5.17 0.91 -10.42
N LEU A 114 4.33 1.94 -10.36
CA LEU A 114 3.65 2.36 -9.15
C LEU A 114 2.13 2.33 -9.30
N ASP A 115 1.47 1.69 -8.34
CA ASP A 115 0.03 1.83 -8.14
C ASP A 115 -0.24 2.65 -6.89
N VAL A 116 -1.38 3.35 -6.87
CA VAL A 116 -1.86 4.00 -5.65
C VAL A 116 -1.95 2.96 -4.53
N ASP A 117 -1.45 3.31 -3.35
CA ASP A 117 -1.47 2.42 -2.18
C ASP A 117 -2.91 2.33 -1.63
N TRP A 118 -3.75 1.52 -2.29
CA TRP A 118 -5.15 1.35 -1.90
C TRP A 118 -5.29 0.49 -0.65
N VAL A 119 -6.01 0.99 0.34
CA VAL A 119 -6.33 0.27 1.57
C VAL A 119 -7.84 0.29 1.77
N VAL A 120 -8.45 -0.88 1.91
CA VAL A 120 -9.89 -1.03 2.19
C VAL A 120 -10.26 -0.25 3.45
N ASP A 121 -11.39 0.44 3.40
CA ASP A 121 -11.90 1.41 4.38
C ASP A 121 -11.07 2.70 4.52
N GLY A 122 -9.91 2.78 3.87
CA GLY A 122 -9.06 3.98 3.83
C GLY A 122 -9.51 5.00 2.78
N CYS A 123 -9.09 6.25 2.98
CA CYS A 123 -9.36 7.35 2.05
C CYS A 123 -8.09 7.90 1.40
N MET A 124 -8.22 8.22 0.13
CA MET A 124 -7.20 8.85 -0.69
C MET A 124 -7.82 10.07 -1.38
N SER A 125 -7.18 11.23 -1.29
CA SER A 125 -7.45 12.31 -2.23
C SER A 125 -6.79 11.94 -3.55
N VAL A 126 -7.58 11.86 -4.62
CA VAL A 126 -7.13 11.45 -5.96
C VAL A 126 -7.49 12.55 -6.96
N PRO A 127 -6.62 13.55 -7.13
CA PRO A 127 -6.86 14.66 -8.04
C PRO A 127 -7.09 14.14 -9.47
N THR A 128 -8.27 14.43 -10.03
CA THR A 128 -8.59 14.09 -11.44
C THR A 128 -8.15 15.16 -12.43
N VAL A 129 -7.70 16.31 -11.90
CA VAL A 129 -7.24 17.46 -12.66
C VAL A 129 -5.90 17.93 -12.12
N GLY A 130 -4.98 18.29 -13.02
CA GLY A 130 -3.66 18.77 -12.63
C GLY A 130 -2.58 17.68 -12.74
N MET A 131 -1.49 17.90 -12.01
CA MET A 131 -0.30 17.05 -11.97
C MET A 131 -0.01 16.59 -10.53
N ASP A 132 -0.95 16.83 -9.62
CA ASP A 132 -0.78 16.53 -8.20
C ASP A 132 -0.95 15.02 -7.98
N GLU A 133 -0.07 14.49 -7.14
CA GLU A 133 -0.04 13.10 -6.73
C GLU A 133 -1.19 12.80 -5.75
N PRO A 134 -1.72 11.57 -5.75
CA PRO A 134 -2.66 11.14 -4.75
C PRO A 134 -2.00 11.24 -3.37
N SER A 135 -2.83 11.50 -2.37
CA SER A 135 -2.38 11.63 -0.99
C SER A 135 -3.41 11.03 -0.05
N ARG A 136 -2.94 10.34 0.99
CA ARG A 136 -3.85 9.83 2.01
C ARG A 136 -4.39 10.98 2.83
N VAL A 137 -5.67 10.90 3.13
CA VAL A 137 -6.41 11.90 3.90
C VAL A 137 -7.28 11.19 4.93
N ASP A 138 -7.61 11.89 6.01
CA ASP A 138 -8.70 11.43 6.87
C ASP A 138 -10.01 11.54 6.08
N CYS A 139 -10.83 10.49 6.09
CA CYS A 139 -12.12 10.49 5.38
C CYS A 139 -13.07 11.61 5.84
N SER A 140 -12.87 12.16 7.03
CA SER A 140 -13.64 13.26 7.59
C SER A 140 -12.97 14.63 7.46
N ASP A 141 -11.84 14.72 6.76
CA ASP A 141 -11.13 15.98 6.55
C ASP A 141 -11.99 16.94 5.72
N PRO A 142 -12.49 18.05 6.31
CA PRO A 142 -13.40 18.96 5.63
C PRO A 142 -12.70 19.86 4.59
N ILE A 143 -11.36 19.84 4.52
CA ILE A 143 -10.61 20.62 3.53
C ILE A 143 -10.06 19.77 2.39
N ALA A 144 -10.09 18.43 2.53
CA ALA A 144 -9.68 17.54 1.46
C ALA A 144 -10.70 17.56 0.32
N THR A 145 -10.21 17.47 -0.92
CA THR A 145 -11.02 17.40 -2.13
C THR A 145 -10.74 16.10 -2.87
N ASP A 146 -11.66 15.71 -3.76
CA ASP A 146 -11.52 14.52 -4.60
C ASP A 146 -11.22 13.25 -3.76
N VAL A 147 -11.92 13.12 -2.63
CA VAL A 147 -11.67 12.06 -1.66
C VAL A 147 -12.43 10.80 -2.06
N GLU A 148 -11.70 9.71 -2.21
CA GLU A 148 -12.22 8.40 -2.56
C GLU A 148 -11.96 7.43 -1.40
N GLN A 149 -13.03 6.86 -0.83
CA GLN A 149 -12.93 5.78 0.15
C GLN A 149 -12.96 4.44 -0.55
N VAL A 150 -11.97 3.57 -0.29
CA VAL A 150 -11.96 2.21 -0.83
C VAL A 150 -12.96 1.34 -0.09
N THR A 151 -13.88 0.74 -0.82
CA THR A 151 -14.92 -0.15 -0.28
C THR A 151 -14.57 -1.62 -0.46
N GLU A 152 -13.93 -1.97 -1.58
CA GLU A 152 -13.57 -3.34 -1.93
C GLU A 152 -12.49 -3.34 -3.02
N ILE A 153 -11.66 -4.38 -3.07
CA ILE A 153 -10.76 -4.64 -4.20
C ILE A 153 -11.17 -5.99 -4.81
N LYS A 154 -11.60 -5.97 -6.07
CA LYS A 154 -12.04 -7.18 -6.79
C LYS A 154 -10.97 -7.64 -7.76
N THR A 155 -10.59 -8.91 -7.68
CA THR A 155 -9.64 -9.55 -8.59
C THR A 155 -10.35 -10.41 -9.64
N GLY A 156 -9.74 -10.59 -10.80
CA GLY A 156 -10.29 -11.37 -11.92
C GLY A 156 -11.27 -10.59 -12.81
N THR A 157 -11.43 -9.30 -12.57
CA THR A 157 -12.25 -8.37 -13.35
C THR A 157 -11.66 -6.97 -13.24
N ALA A 158 -11.72 -6.19 -14.32
CA ALA A 158 -11.39 -4.77 -14.32
C ALA A 158 -12.62 -3.91 -14.67
N ASP A 159 -13.83 -4.45 -14.53
CA ASP A 159 -15.07 -3.74 -14.87
C ASP A 159 -15.53 -2.86 -13.69
N PRO A 160 -15.46 -1.51 -13.80
CA PRO A 160 -15.92 -0.61 -12.75
C PRO A 160 -17.43 -0.68 -12.51
N ASN A 161 -18.22 -1.25 -13.43
CA ASN A 161 -19.65 -1.47 -13.21
C ASN A 161 -19.93 -2.60 -12.21
N GLU A 162 -18.94 -3.42 -11.87
CA GLU A 162 -19.05 -4.37 -10.77
C GLU A 162 -18.95 -3.68 -9.40
N CYS A 163 -18.53 -2.42 -9.35
CA CYS A 163 -18.51 -1.61 -8.14
C CYS A 163 -19.83 -0.85 -7.95
N PRO A 164 -20.38 -0.78 -6.73
CA PRO A 164 -21.67 -0.10 -6.50
C PRO A 164 -21.72 1.38 -6.92
N GLU A 165 -20.62 2.11 -6.72
CA GLU A 165 -20.52 3.56 -7.00
C GLU A 165 -19.43 3.89 -8.02
N GLY A 166 -18.81 2.87 -8.62
CA GLY A 166 -17.66 3.00 -9.51
C GLY A 166 -16.34 2.63 -8.84
N GLY A 167 -15.25 2.82 -9.58
CA GLY A 167 -13.92 2.43 -9.11
C GLY A 167 -12.84 2.64 -10.14
N PHE A 168 -11.60 2.36 -9.72
CA PHE A 168 -10.40 2.48 -10.52
C PHE A 168 -10.03 1.13 -11.11
N ALA A 169 -10.08 1.02 -12.44
CA ALA A 169 -9.85 -0.21 -13.18
C ALA A 169 -8.38 -0.41 -13.57
N TYR A 170 -7.89 -1.63 -13.40
CA TYR A 170 -6.55 -2.07 -13.77
C TYR A 170 -6.66 -3.21 -14.79
N GLU A 171 -6.80 -2.83 -16.06
CA GLU A 171 -7.17 -3.74 -17.15
C GLU A 171 -6.08 -4.78 -17.48
N ALA A 172 -4.80 -4.40 -17.43
CA ALA A 172 -3.71 -5.32 -17.76
C ALA A 172 -3.56 -6.41 -16.69
N ARG A 173 -3.92 -6.08 -15.45
CA ARG A 173 -3.80 -6.97 -14.27
C ARG A 173 -5.12 -7.54 -13.77
N GLN A 174 -6.23 -7.21 -14.43
CA GLN A 174 -7.57 -7.76 -14.18
C GLN A 174 -8.02 -7.59 -12.72
N PHE A 175 -7.90 -6.37 -12.18
CA PHE A 175 -8.52 -6.02 -10.91
C PHE A 175 -9.17 -4.63 -10.97
N VAL A 176 -10.09 -4.36 -10.05
CA VAL A 176 -10.74 -3.07 -9.87
C VAL A 176 -10.82 -2.70 -8.40
N VAL A 177 -10.53 -1.44 -8.10
CA VAL A 177 -10.65 -0.87 -6.75
C VAL A 177 -11.95 -0.11 -6.69
N CYS A 178 -12.93 -0.66 -5.98
CA CYS A 178 -14.24 -0.05 -5.80
C CYS A 178 -14.17 1.07 -4.77
N THR A 179 -14.64 2.26 -5.14
CA THR A 179 -14.62 3.44 -4.25
C THR A 179 -15.99 4.08 -4.12
N THR A 180 -16.13 4.91 -3.10
CA THR A 180 -17.21 5.89 -2.98
C THR A 180 -16.59 7.26 -2.78
N THR A 181 -17.13 8.26 -3.48
CA THR A 181 -16.66 9.64 -3.35
C THR A 181 -17.21 10.25 -2.07
N ILE A 182 -16.30 10.72 -1.21
CA ILE A 182 -16.63 11.46 0.00
C ILE A 182 -16.71 12.96 -0.34
N SER A 183 -17.77 13.62 0.11
CA SER A 183 -18.10 15.03 -0.18
C SER A 183 -18.43 15.85 1.05
#